data_AF-A0A1D6LT80-F1
#
_entry.id   AF-A0A1D6LT80-F1
#
_cell.length_a   1.000
_cell.length_b   1.000
_cell.length_c   1.000
_cell.angle_alpha   90.00
_cell.angle_beta   90.00
_cell.angle_gamma   90.00
#
_symmetry.space_group_name_H-M   'P 1'
#
loop_
_entity.id
_entity.type
_entity.pdbx_description
1 polymer ?
#
loop_
_entity_poly.entity_id
_entity_poly.type
_entity_poly.pdbx_seq_one_letter_code
_entity_poly.pdbx_strand_id
1 'polypeptide(L)'
;MGVTDFVQVVKVEKTLSQVDSILAGGLSLADVSTKQCTVYDWESPELSRILSIFSSKRCKEKCVYLLEVLDRFWDDHYRAKSRIFTDATHCGENRAVESSFMKCIQSFKWIASRMDEDLHYATDLFYDCENVRSLFGSVAPYVVSQVSSSSLKKAIGFKTEVSYCDALMVLKSWITSKVPFRASMSQMWKFYTLLSEGVADAKIDIKREFMSSPSIFTPLQRPRAI
;
A
#
# COMPACT_ATOMS: atom_id res chain seq x y z
N MET A 1 6.15 30.02 -7.09
CA MET A 1 5.86 29.01 -6.05
C MET A 1 6.81 27.85 -6.28
N GLY A 2 7.70 27.60 -5.33
CA GLY A 2 8.52 26.39 -5.35
C GLY A 2 7.65 25.16 -5.06
N VAL A 3 8.08 23.97 -5.44
CA VAL A 3 7.32 22.74 -5.18
C VAL A 3 7.13 22.49 -3.67
N THR A 4 8.02 23.03 -2.84
CA THR A 4 7.91 23.07 -1.37
C THR A 4 6.74 23.91 -0.86
N ASP A 5 6.20 24.84 -1.67
CA ASP A 5 5.04 25.66 -1.31
C ASP A 5 3.72 24.91 -1.57
N PHE A 6 3.73 23.84 -2.38
CA PHE A 6 2.52 23.14 -2.82
C PHE A 6 2.03 22.10 -1.80
N VAL A 7 2.97 21.41 -1.13
CA VAL A 7 2.71 20.47 -0.03
C VAL A 7 3.62 20.85 1.12
N GLN A 8 3.21 21.89 1.85
CA GLN A 8 3.92 22.32 3.04
C GLN A 8 3.68 21.29 4.15
N VAL A 9 4.77 20.81 4.76
CA VAL A 9 4.71 19.90 5.91
C VAL A 9 5.27 20.64 7.11
N VAL A 10 4.40 20.93 8.06
CA VAL A 10 4.69 21.74 9.25
C VAL A 10 4.85 20.87 10.48
N LYS A 11 5.71 21.31 11.39
CA LYS A 11 5.91 20.66 12.68
C LYS A 11 4.86 21.21 13.65
N VAL A 12 4.07 20.32 14.26
CA VAL A 12 2.99 20.69 15.18
C VAL A 12 3.24 20.05 16.54
N GLU A 13 3.10 20.83 17.61
CA GLU A 13 3.18 20.31 18.98
C GLU A 13 1.84 19.72 19.41
N LYS A 14 1.86 18.49 19.92
CA LYS A 14 0.68 17.76 20.42
C LYS A 14 0.88 17.30 21.85
N THR A 15 -0.21 17.27 22.60
CA THR A 15 -0.28 16.72 23.97
C THR A 15 -0.68 15.25 23.95
N LEU A 16 -0.26 14.48 24.97
CA LEU A 16 -0.50 13.02 25.07
C LEU A 16 -1.95 12.58 24.79
N SER A 17 -2.96 13.33 25.23
CA SER A 17 -4.37 13.01 24.99
C SER A 17 -4.78 13.05 23.51
N GLN A 18 -4.07 13.83 22.68
CA GLN A 18 -4.22 13.83 21.23
C GLN A 18 -3.39 12.72 20.57
N VAL A 19 -2.28 12.32 21.22
CA VAL A 19 -1.35 11.27 20.78
C VAL A 19 -1.89 9.87 21.06
N ASP A 20 -2.79 9.66 22.03
CA ASP A 20 -3.47 8.38 22.25
C ASP A 20 -4.21 7.91 20.99
N SER A 21 -4.81 8.83 20.22
CA SER A 21 -5.40 8.51 18.91
C SER A 21 -4.36 8.13 17.84
N ILE A 22 -3.12 8.62 17.99
CA ILE A 22 -2.00 8.36 17.08
C ILE A 22 -1.34 7.00 17.43
N LEU A 23 -1.27 6.66 18.71
CA LEU A 23 -0.66 5.46 19.28
C LEU A 23 -1.62 4.27 19.44
N ALA A 24 -2.93 4.48 19.37
CA ALA A 24 -3.96 3.44 19.50
C ALA A 24 -3.85 2.29 18.47
N GLY A 25 -2.99 2.43 17.46
CA GLY A 25 -2.62 1.32 16.57
C GLY A 25 -1.68 0.28 17.19
N GLY A 26 -1.17 0.47 18.41
CA GLY A 26 -0.15 -0.45 18.96
C GLY A 26 0.14 -0.42 20.47
N LEU A 27 -0.65 0.25 21.32
CA LEU A 27 -0.43 0.24 22.78
C LEU A 27 -1.64 -0.27 23.56
N SER A 28 -1.38 -1.23 24.45
CA SER A 28 -2.25 -1.63 25.55
C SER A 28 -2.27 -0.50 26.59
N LEU A 29 -3.47 -0.13 27.03
CA LEU A 29 -3.84 1.02 27.88
C LEU A 29 -3.35 0.96 29.35
N ALA A 30 -2.27 0.24 29.65
CA ALA A 30 -1.97 -0.13 31.05
C ALA A 30 -1.04 0.82 31.82
N ASP A 31 -0.17 1.61 31.18
CA ASP A 31 0.90 2.32 31.91
C ASP A 31 1.06 3.81 31.52
N VAL A 32 0.01 4.62 31.72
CA VAL A 32 0.12 6.08 31.54
C VAL A 32 0.52 6.74 32.86
N SER A 33 1.81 7.04 33.03
CA SER A 33 2.28 7.97 34.06
C SER A 33 1.86 9.39 33.71
N THR A 34 1.47 10.13 34.75
CA THR A 34 1.01 11.52 34.81
C THR A 34 2.06 12.59 34.43
N LYS A 35 2.98 12.31 33.50
CA LYS A 35 3.87 13.33 32.93
C LYS A 35 3.36 13.80 31.57
N GLN A 36 3.05 15.08 31.48
CA GLN A 36 2.67 15.74 30.24
C GLN A 36 3.85 15.71 29.26
N CYS A 37 3.88 14.72 28.38
CA CYS A 37 4.85 14.61 27.30
C CYS A 37 4.36 15.45 26.11
N THR A 38 5.18 16.40 25.66
CA THR A 38 4.96 17.14 24.42
C THR A 38 5.60 16.37 23.28
N VAL A 39 4.80 16.02 22.28
CA VAL A 39 5.25 15.28 21.09
C VAL A 39 5.13 16.19 19.89
N TYR A 40 6.13 16.15 19.01
CA TYR A 40 6.09 16.89 17.76
C TYR A 40 5.67 15.98 16.61
N ASP A 41 4.57 16.32 15.95
CA ASP A 41 4.07 15.64 14.77
C ASP A 41 4.37 16.45 13.50
N TRP A 42 4.28 15.79 12.35
CA TRP A 42 4.36 16.41 11.03
C TRP A 42 2.99 16.35 10.36
N GLU A 43 2.48 17.49 9.93
CA GLU A 43 1.16 17.61 9.31
C GLU A 43 1.25 18.39 7.99
N SER A 44 0.31 18.11 7.09
CA SER A 44 0.10 18.90 5.88
C SER A 44 -1.41 19.10 5.64
N PRO A 45 -1.99 20.18 6.16
CA PRO A 45 -3.39 20.52 5.94
C PRO A 45 -3.73 20.67 4.45
N GLU A 46 -2.80 21.23 3.66
CA GLU A 46 -2.93 21.42 2.22
C GLU A 46 -3.06 20.08 1.50
N LEU A 47 -2.18 19.12 1.81
CA LEU A 47 -2.22 17.79 1.22
C LEU A 47 -3.52 17.08 1.56
N SER A 48 -3.96 17.14 2.82
CA SER A 48 -5.23 16.54 3.25
C SER A 48 -6.41 17.10 2.44
N ARG A 49 -6.44 18.42 2.25
CA ARG A 49 -7.46 19.08 1.41
C ARG A 49 -7.37 18.67 -0.05
N ILE A 50 -6.16 18.61 -0.62
CA ILE A 50 -5.94 18.20 -2.00
C ILE A 50 -6.41 16.76 -2.22
N LEU A 51 -5.98 15.84 -1.37
CA LEU A 51 -6.34 14.41 -1.45
C LEU A 51 -7.84 14.20 -1.26
N SER A 52 -8.48 14.91 -0.33
CA SER A 52 -9.93 14.89 -0.17
C SER A 52 -10.67 15.33 -1.44
N ILE A 53 -10.24 16.43 -2.06
CA ILE A 53 -10.84 16.93 -3.31
C ILE A 53 -10.59 15.95 -4.47
N PHE A 54 -9.37 15.45 -4.62
CA PHE A 54 -9.03 14.57 -5.75
C PHE A 54 -9.70 13.21 -5.63
N SER A 55 -9.77 12.66 -4.41
CA SER A 55 -10.47 11.41 -4.12
C SER A 55 -11.96 11.53 -4.42
N SER A 56 -12.62 12.59 -3.91
CA SER A 56 -14.07 12.79 -4.10
C SER A 56 -14.45 13.07 -5.56
N LYS A 57 -13.61 13.80 -6.30
CA LYS A 57 -13.83 14.13 -7.72
C LYS A 57 -13.22 13.11 -8.69
N ARG A 58 -12.62 12.01 -8.20
CA ARG A 58 -11.92 10.99 -8.99
C ARG A 58 -10.94 11.59 -10.01
N CYS A 59 -10.15 12.58 -9.60
CA CYS A 59 -9.22 13.31 -10.48
C CYS A 59 -7.92 12.53 -10.75
N LYS A 60 -8.00 11.49 -11.59
CA LYS A 60 -6.91 10.54 -11.88
C LYS A 60 -5.60 11.20 -12.32
N GLU A 61 -5.64 12.12 -13.29
CA GLU A 61 -4.44 12.78 -13.82
C GLU A 61 -3.75 13.64 -12.76
N LYS A 62 -4.53 14.32 -11.91
CA LYS A 62 -3.99 15.16 -10.84
C LYS A 62 -3.37 14.32 -9.72
N CYS A 63 -3.93 13.15 -9.43
CA CYS A 63 -3.34 12.19 -8.51
C CYS A 63 -2.01 11.61 -9.03
N VAL A 64 -1.96 11.27 -10.32
CA VAL A 64 -0.71 10.82 -10.98
C VAL A 64 0.37 11.88 -10.84
N TYR A 65 0.05 13.14 -11.17
CA TYR A 65 0.99 14.25 -11.03
C TYR A 65 1.43 14.49 -9.56
N LEU A 66 0.50 14.39 -8.60
CA LEU A 66 0.83 14.51 -7.18
C LEU A 66 1.80 13.43 -6.72
N LEU A 67 1.63 12.19 -7.18
CA LEU A 67 2.55 11.09 -6.85
C LEU A 67 3.94 11.31 -7.48
N GLU A 68 4.02 11.83 -8.70
CA GLU A 68 5.29 12.21 -9.34
C GLU A 68 6.02 13.31 -8.57
N VAL A 69 5.28 14.33 -8.09
CA VAL A 69 5.84 15.38 -7.23
C VAL A 69 6.34 14.80 -5.92
N LEU A 70 5.55 13.96 -5.25
CA LEU A 70 5.98 13.32 -4.01
C LEU A 70 7.23 12.47 -4.23
N ASP A 71 7.27 11.65 -5.29
CA ASP A 71 8.42 10.82 -5.65
C ASP A 71 9.69 11.63 -5.83
N ARG A 72 9.60 12.72 -6.60
CA ARG A 72 10.74 13.59 -6.90
C ARG A 72 11.38 14.22 -5.66
N PHE A 73 10.58 14.58 -4.67
CA PHE A 73 11.06 15.29 -3.47
C PHE A 73 11.09 14.39 -2.22
N TRP A 74 10.76 13.10 -2.36
CA TRP A 74 10.53 12.24 -1.21
C TRP A 74 11.78 12.10 -0.36
N ASP A 75 12.85 11.56 -0.94
CA ASP A 75 14.06 11.23 -0.19
C ASP A 75 14.76 12.46 0.38
N ASP A 76 14.70 13.58 -0.34
CA ASP A 76 15.36 14.83 0.05
C ASP A 76 14.56 15.63 1.09
N HIS A 77 13.22 15.60 1.05
CA HIS A 77 12.39 16.53 1.85
C HIS A 77 11.36 15.84 2.74
N TYR A 78 10.65 14.81 2.24
CA TYR A 78 9.47 14.27 2.92
C TYR A 78 9.76 13.05 3.79
N ARG A 79 10.79 12.26 3.43
CA ARG A 79 11.14 11.03 4.14
C ARG A 79 11.41 11.25 5.62
N ALA A 80 12.13 12.31 5.97
CA ALA A 80 12.41 12.66 7.36
C ALA A 80 11.16 13.03 8.16
N LYS A 81 10.08 13.44 7.48
CA LYS A 81 8.81 13.87 8.06
C LYS A 81 7.78 12.75 8.12
N SER A 82 8.06 11.57 7.55
CA SER A 82 7.11 10.45 7.52
C SER A 82 6.97 9.77 8.89
N ARG A 83 7.96 9.92 9.77
CA ARG A 83 8.00 9.31 11.10
C ARG A 83 8.19 10.36 12.18
N ILE A 84 7.62 10.07 13.34
CA ILE A 84 7.85 10.76 14.60
C ILE A 84 8.71 9.85 15.47
N PHE A 85 9.70 10.44 16.13
CA PHE A 85 10.44 9.77 17.20
C PHE A 85 9.93 10.32 18.53
N THR A 86 9.46 9.44 19.41
CA THR A 86 9.00 9.84 20.74
C THR A 86 9.80 9.08 21.81
N ASP A 87 10.28 9.82 22.81
CA ASP A 87 10.83 9.26 24.05
C ASP A 87 9.71 8.91 25.05
N ALA A 88 8.46 8.81 24.58
CA ALA A 88 7.26 8.74 25.41
C ALA A 88 7.06 7.39 26.12
N THR A 89 7.95 6.41 25.95
CA THR A 89 7.90 5.15 26.68
C THR A 89 8.79 5.22 27.92
N HIS A 90 8.27 4.74 29.06
CA HIS A 90 9.03 4.57 30.32
C HIS A 90 10.27 3.67 30.20
N CYS A 91 10.47 3.03 29.05
CA CYS A 91 11.54 2.08 28.79
C CYS A 91 12.76 2.71 28.10
N GLY A 92 12.73 4.00 27.75
CA GLY A 92 13.83 4.64 27.01
C GLY A 92 14.00 4.12 25.57
N GLU A 93 13.06 3.31 25.09
CA GLU A 93 13.04 2.87 23.70
C GLU A 93 12.38 3.94 22.82
N ASN A 94 13.17 4.52 21.93
CA ASN A 94 12.70 5.39 20.86
C ASN A 94 11.87 4.57 19.86
N ARG A 95 10.55 4.53 20.01
CA ARG A 95 9.66 3.91 19.03
C ARG A 95 9.32 4.93 17.93
N ALA A 96 9.63 4.58 16.70
CA ALA A 96 9.26 5.37 15.54
C ALA A 96 7.78 5.12 15.19
N VAL A 97 6.96 6.16 15.31
CA VAL A 97 5.53 6.14 14.97
C VAL A 97 5.32 6.87 13.65
N GLU A 98 4.29 6.49 12.88
CA GLU A 98 3.94 7.23 11.66
C GLU A 98 3.38 8.62 11.99
N SER A 99 3.87 9.62 11.25
CA SER A 99 3.36 10.99 11.32
C SER A 99 1.92 11.12 10.80
N SER A 100 1.21 12.16 11.23
CA SER A 100 -0.09 12.54 10.63
C SER A 100 0.00 12.79 9.13
N PHE A 101 1.12 13.34 8.65
CA PHE A 101 1.41 13.51 7.23
C PHE A 101 1.40 12.18 6.47
N MET A 102 2.09 11.16 7.00
CA MET A 102 2.11 9.83 6.39
C MET A 102 0.75 9.15 6.45
N LYS A 103 0.07 9.24 7.60
CA LYS A 103 -1.30 8.71 7.76
C LYS A 103 -2.27 9.35 6.78
N CYS A 104 -2.13 10.65 6.53
CA CYS A 104 -2.90 11.36 5.51
C CYS A 104 -2.67 10.77 4.12
N ILE A 105 -1.42 10.55 3.71
CA ILE A 105 -1.11 9.94 2.40
C ILE A 105 -1.74 8.55 2.25
N GLN A 106 -1.75 7.74 3.31
CA GLN A 106 -2.27 6.37 3.29
C GLN A 106 -3.80 6.28 3.42
N SER A 107 -4.46 7.29 4.00
CA SER A 107 -5.89 7.21 4.37
C SER A 107 -6.87 7.58 3.26
N PHE A 108 -6.39 8.06 2.11
CA PHE A 108 -7.23 8.41 0.96
C PHE A 108 -7.12 7.39 -0.17
N LYS A 109 -8.23 7.24 -0.91
CA LYS A 109 -8.21 6.61 -2.23
C LYS A 109 -7.76 7.63 -3.25
N TRP A 110 -6.48 7.60 -3.61
CA TRP A 110 -5.91 8.57 -4.55
C TRP A 110 -4.90 7.96 -5.51
N ILE A 111 -4.65 6.65 -5.47
CA ILE A 111 -3.74 6.01 -6.41
C ILE A 111 -4.51 5.47 -7.61
N ALA A 112 -4.03 5.80 -8.81
CA ALA A 112 -4.59 5.33 -10.06
C ALA A 112 -4.19 3.87 -10.36
N SER A 113 -5.18 3.05 -10.71
CA SER A 113 -5.00 1.67 -11.20
C SER A 113 -4.98 1.62 -12.73
N ARG A 114 -4.27 0.65 -13.29
CA ARG A 114 -4.31 0.35 -14.74
C ARG A 114 -5.55 -0.42 -15.18
N MET A 115 -6.31 -0.98 -14.22
CA MET A 115 -7.44 -1.87 -14.51
C MET A 115 -8.77 -1.12 -14.67
N ASP A 116 -8.88 0.09 -14.12
CA ASP A 116 -10.10 0.87 -14.10
C ASP A 116 -9.83 2.38 -14.07
N GLU A 117 -10.90 3.16 -14.09
CA GLU A 117 -10.86 4.63 -13.98
C GLU A 117 -11.03 5.13 -12.54
N ASP A 118 -11.06 4.22 -11.57
CA ASP A 118 -11.24 4.57 -10.16
C ASP A 118 -9.91 4.83 -9.45
N LEU A 119 -10.02 5.45 -8.28
CA LEU A 119 -8.92 5.69 -7.36
C LEU A 119 -8.98 4.67 -6.21
N HIS A 120 -7.81 4.20 -5.81
CA HIS A 120 -7.67 3.12 -4.81
C HIS A 120 -6.73 3.55 -3.69
N TYR A 121 -6.76 2.79 -2.59
CA TYR A 121 -5.70 2.87 -1.59
C TYR A 121 -4.42 2.27 -2.16
N ALA A 122 -3.28 2.83 -1.76
CA ALA A 122 -1.99 2.30 -2.19
C ALA A 122 -1.78 0.84 -1.81
N THR A 123 -2.27 0.44 -0.64
CA THR A 123 -2.19 -0.92 -0.10
C THR A 123 -3.00 -1.94 -0.90
N ASP A 124 -3.92 -1.48 -1.75
CA ASP A 124 -4.76 -2.37 -2.56
C ASP A 124 -4.11 -2.70 -3.91
N LEU A 125 -3.10 -1.92 -4.32
CA LEU A 125 -2.49 -2.00 -5.64
C LEU A 125 -1.09 -2.64 -5.61
N PHE A 126 -0.75 -3.30 -6.70
CA PHE A 126 0.58 -3.85 -6.91
C PHE A 126 1.47 -2.87 -7.66
N TYR A 127 2.74 -2.79 -7.25
CA TYR A 127 3.75 -2.14 -8.07
C TYR A 127 4.11 -3.06 -9.25
N ASP A 128 4.26 -2.46 -10.43
CA ASP A 128 4.53 -3.21 -11.67
C ASP A 128 6.03 -3.58 -11.78
N CYS A 129 6.49 -4.46 -10.89
CA CYS A 129 7.84 -5.03 -10.87
C CYS A 129 7.85 -6.53 -11.24
N GLU A 130 9.04 -7.06 -11.53
CA GLU A 130 9.20 -8.45 -11.99
C GLU A 130 8.69 -9.49 -10.99
N ASN A 131 8.87 -9.25 -9.69
CA ASN A 131 8.39 -10.17 -8.65
C ASN A 131 6.88 -10.40 -8.74
N VAL A 132 6.11 -9.34 -8.97
CA VAL A 132 4.66 -9.44 -9.14
C VAL A 132 4.28 -9.87 -10.55
N ARG A 133 4.90 -9.27 -11.57
CA ARG A 133 4.59 -9.52 -12.99
C ARG A 133 4.85 -10.96 -13.40
N SER A 134 5.87 -11.59 -12.84
CA SER A 134 6.17 -13.01 -13.12
C SER A 134 5.12 -13.98 -12.57
N LEU A 135 4.28 -13.55 -11.61
CA LEU A 135 3.18 -14.32 -11.03
C LEU A 135 1.83 -13.95 -11.65
N PHE A 136 1.50 -12.66 -11.70
CA PHE A 136 0.18 -12.17 -12.14
C PHE A 136 0.12 -11.72 -13.60
N GLY A 137 1.26 -11.59 -14.29
CA GLY A 137 1.30 -11.19 -15.69
C GLY A 137 0.74 -9.78 -15.87
N SER A 138 -0.28 -9.63 -16.72
CA SER A 138 -0.97 -8.36 -16.96
C SER A 138 -2.30 -8.23 -16.20
N VAL A 139 -2.59 -9.14 -15.27
CA VAL A 139 -3.95 -9.36 -14.72
C VAL A 139 -4.04 -9.03 -13.23
N ALA A 140 -3.17 -8.14 -12.75
CA ALA A 140 -3.23 -7.59 -11.40
C ALA A 140 -3.56 -6.09 -11.44
N PRO A 141 -4.14 -5.55 -10.36
CA PRO A 141 -4.41 -4.12 -10.23
C PRO A 141 -3.09 -3.37 -10.01
N TYR A 142 -2.39 -3.09 -11.11
CA TYR A 142 -1.12 -2.39 -11.09
C TYR A 142 -1.29 -0.88 -10.94
N VAL A 143 -0.40 -0.26 -10.17
CA VAL A 143 -0.27 1.20 -10.11
C VAL A 143 0.09 1.75 -11.50
N VAL A 144 -0.54 2.85 -11.91
CA VAL A 144 -0.26 3.51 -13.20
C VAL A 144 1.15 4.08 -13.21
N SER A 145 1.48 4.90 -12.22
CA SER A 145 2.74 5.66 -12.13
C SER A 145 3.92 4.79 -11.70
N GLN A 146 5.06 5.01 -12.33
CA GLN A 146 6.33 4.47 -11.87
C GLN A 146 6.91 5.41 -10.80
N VAL A 147 7.42 4.83 -9.72
CA VAL A 147 7.98 5.55 -8.57
C VAL A 147 9.44 5.15 -8.42
N SER A 148 10.31 6.15 -8.57
CA SER A 148 11.76 5.97 -8.53
C SER A 148 12.25 5.70 -7.11
N SER A 149 11.74 6.43 -6.11
CA SER A 149 12.12 6.30 -4.71
C SER A 149 11.67 4.96 -4.13
N SER A 150 12.65 4.12 -3.78
CA SER A 150 12.40 2.86 -3.07
C SER A 150 11.81 3.09 -1.69
N SER A 151 12.21 4.17 -1.02
CA SER A 151 11.72 4.51 0.31
C SER A 151 10.27 5.00 0.26
N LEU A 152 9.87 5.74 -0.79
CA LEU A 152 8.48 6.15 -1.00
C LEU A 152 7.57 4.94 -1.24
N LYS A 153 7.96 4.03 -2.16
CA LYS A 153 7.20 2.81 -2.47
C LYS A 153 6.85 2.03 -1.20
N LYS A 154 7.85 1.87 -0.32
CA LYS A 154 7.67 1.20 0.98
C LYS A 154 6.82 2.01 1.96
N ALA A 155 7.00 3.33 2.03
CA ALA A 155 6.29 4.18 2.97
C ALA A 155 4.79 4.29 2.64
N ILE A 156 4.45 4.45 1.36
CA ILE A 156 3.06 4.51 0.88
C ILE A 156 2.36 3.15 0.98
N GLY A 157 3.10 2.05 0.93
CA GLY A 157 2.57 0.70 1.13
C GLY A 157 2.18 -0.02 -0.17
N PHE A 158 2.84 0.30 -1.29
CA PHE A 158 2.63 -0.48 -2.52
C PHE A 158 3.08 -1.93 -2.34
N LYS A 159 2.28 -2.87 -2.85
CA LYS A 159 2.64 -4.28 -2.87
C LYS A 159 3.70 -4.54 -3.94
N THR A 160 4.94 -4.73 -3.51
CA THR A 160 6.07 -5.12 -4.38
C THR A 160 6.31 -6.63 -4.39
N GLU A 161 5.64 -7.36 -3.50
CA GLU A 161 5.68 -8.80 -3.37
C GLU A 161 4.25 -9.33 -3.27
N VAL A 162 4.07 -10.60 -3.64
CA VAL A 162 2.76 -11.27 -3.62
C VAL A 162 2.69 -12.13 -2.37
N SER A 163 1.77 -11.79 -1.46
CA SER A 163 1.49 -12.67 -0.32
C SER A 163 0.63 -13.87 -0.73
N TYR A 164 0.56 -14.90 0.11
CA TYR A 164 -0.35 -16.03 -0.10
C TYR A 164 -1.82 -15.58 -0.15
N CYS A 165 -2.20 -14.59 0.67
CA CYS A 165 -3.54 -14.00 0.63
C CYS A 165 -3.82 -13.31 -0.71
N ASP A 166 -2.87 -12.53 -1.22
CA ASP A 166 -2.97 -11.88 -2.52
C ASP A 166 -3.15 -12.90 -3.64
N ALA A 167 -2.33 -13.97 -3.63
CA ALA A 167 -2.41 -15.04 -4.61
C ALA A 167 -3.79 -15.72 -4.59
N LEU A 168 -4.34 -16.01 -3.41
CA LEU A 168 -5.68 -16.60 -3.27
C LEU A 168 -6.79 -15.67 -3.77
N MET A 169 -6.72 -14.37 -3.43
CA MET A 169 -7.71 -13.39 -3.90
C MET A 169 -7.69 -13.28 -5.43
N VAL A 170 -6.51 -13.23 -6.03
CA VAL A 170 -6.35 -13.17 -7.48
C VAL A 170 -6.82 -14.46 -8.13
N LEU A 171 -6.51 -15.64 -7.58
CA LEU A 171 -7.04 -16.92 -8.07
C LEU A 171 -8.56 -16.95 -8.08
N LYS A 172 -9.21 -16.52 -6.99
CA LYS A 172 -10.68 -16.45 -6.90
C LYS A 172 -11.23 -15.46 -7.93
N SER A 173 -10.56 -14.34 -8.14
CA SER A 173 -10.93 -13.38 -9.19
C SER A 173 -10.81 -13.99 -10.58
N TRP A 174 -9.74 -14.72 -10.87
CA TRP A 174 -9.52 -15.40 -12.15
C TRP A 174 -10.57 -16.47 -12.44
N ILE A 175 -10.93 -17.26 -11.43
CA ILE A 175 -11.95 -18.33 -11.55
C ILE A 175 -13.35 -17.75 -11.78
N THR A 176 -13.67 -16.63 -11.14
CA THR A 176 -14.98 -15.98 -11.26
C THR A 176 -15.08 -15.05 -12.47
N SER A 177 -13.93 -14.63 -13.02
CA SER A 177 -13.88 -13.76 -14.18
C SER A 177 -14.41 -14.46 -15.43
N LYS A 178 -15.29 -13.75 -16.13
CA LYS A 178 -15.76 -14.14 -17.47
C LYS A 178 -14.81 -13.68 -18.58
N VAL A 179 -13.76 -12.94 -18.23
CA VAL A 179 -12.83 -12.37 -19.20
C VAL A 179 -11.73 -13.39 -19.50
N PRO A 180 -11.57 -13.80 -20.77
CA PRO A 180 -10.41 -14.53 -21.23
C PRO A 180 -9.13 -13.79 -20.87
N PHE A 181 -8.24 -14.41 -20.09
CA PHE A 181 -6.88 -13.91 -19.96
C PHE A 181 -5.85 -14.97 -20.30
N ARG A 182 -4.70 -14.48 -20.75
CA ARG A 182 -3.57 -15.29 -21.18
C ARG A 182 -2.52 -15.29 -20.09
N ALA A 183 -1.96 -16.46 -19.82
CA ALA A 183 -0.78 -16.60 -19.00
C ALA A 183 0.16 -17.61 -19.66
N SER A 184 1.46 -17.41 -19.48
CA SER A 184 2.45 -18.39 -19.96
C SER A 184 2.48 -19.61 -19.03
N MET A 185 2.97 -20.75 -19.52
CA MET A 185 3.17 -21.94 -18.68
C MET A 185 4.13 -21.64 -17.52
N SER A 186 5.19 -20.86 -17.78
CA SER A 186 6.14 -20.45 -16.73
C SER A 186 5.47 -19.60 -15.65
N GLN A 187 4.59 -18.67 -16.03
CA GLN A 187 3.85 -17.85 -15.08
C GLN A 187 2.93 -18.71 -14.21
N MET A 188 2.12 -19.58 -14.81
CA MET A 188 1.21 -20.45 -14.07
C MET A 188 1.96 -21.43 -13.17
N TRP A 189 3.10 -21.95 -13.64
CA TRP A 189 3.97 -22.79 -12.81
C TRP A 189 4.45 -22.03 -11.56
N LYS A 190 5.01 -20.82 -11.72
CA LYS A 190 5.44 -19.99 -10.58
C LYS A 190 4.29 -19.70 -9.62
N PHE A 191 3.13 -19.37 -10.17
CA PHE A 191 1.94 -19.06 -9.37
C PHE A 191 1.47 -20.25 -8.53
N TYR A 192 1.36 -21.44 -9.12
CA TYR A 192 0.97 -22.64 -8.39
C TYR A 192 2.06 -23.15 -7.45
N THR A 193 3.33 -22.97 -7.77
CA THR A 193 4.44 -23.22 -6.83
C THR A 193 4.27 -22.38 -5.57
N LEU A 194 4.03 -21.07 -5.70
CA LEU A 194 3.78 -20.19 -4.55
C LEU A 194 2.60 -20.67 -3.69
N LEU A 195 1.48 -21.05 -4.31
CA LEU A 195 0.33 -21.59 -3.57
C LEU A 195 0.68 -22.90 -2.86
N SER A 196 1.42 -23.80 -3.51
CA SER A 196 1.83 -25.07 -2.91
C SER A 196 2.78 -24.89 -1.72
N GLU A 197 3.69 -23.91 -1.79
CA GLU A 197 4.56 -23.52 -0.66
C GLU A 197 3.74 -22.97 0.50
N GLY A 198 2.75 -22.11 0.21
CA GLY A 198 1.84 -21.58 1.24
C GLY A 198 1.04 -22.66 1.96
N VAL A 199 0.65 -23.72 1.25
CA VAL A 199 0.04 -24.92 1.83
C VAL A 199 1.03 -25.70 2.69
N ALA A 200 2.23 -25.97 2.17
CA ALA A 200 3.26 -26.73 2.88
C ALA A 200 3.67 -26.07 4.20
N ASP A 201 3.74 -24.74 4.21
CA ASP A 201 4.03 -23.92 5.37
C ASP A 201 2.82 -23.69 6.31
N ALA A 202 1.68 -24.34 6.04
CA ALA A 202 0.42 -24.14 6.77
C ALA A 202 -0.09 -22.68 6.81
N LYS A 203 0.36 -21.82 5.89
CA LYS A 203 -0.14 -20.44 5.73
C LYS A 203 -1.43 -20.37 4.92
N ILE A 204 -1.72 -21.41 4.13
CA ILE A 204 -2.97 -21.60 3.40
C ILE A 204 -3.71 -22.82 3.97
N ASP A 205 -4.92 -22.60 4.47
CA ASP A 205 -5.81 -23.68 4.88
C ASP A 205 -6.59 -24.21 3.67
N ILE A 206 -6.16 -25.36 3.13
CA ILE A 206 -6.82 -25.99 1.97
C ILE A 206 -8.31 -26.24 2.24
N LYS A 207 -8.66 -26.74 3.43
CA LYS A 207 -10.05 -27.11 3.70
C LYS A 207 -10.93 -25.87 3.67
N ARG A 208 -10.46 -24.77 4.22
CA ARG A 208 -11.19 -23.50 4.20
C ARG A 208 -11.25 -22.89 2.79
N GLU A 209 -10.15 -22.88 2.06
CA GLU A 209 -10.04 -22.12 0.81
C GLU A 209 -10.58 -22.86 -0.42
N PHE A 210 -10.56 -24.20 -0.43
CA PHE A 210 -10.79 -25.01 -1.63
C PHE A 210 -11.93 -26.03 -1.54
N MET A 211 -12.45 -26.38 -0.35
CA MET A 211 -13.53 -27.37 -0.25
C MET A 211 -14.86 -26.91 -0.87
N SER A 212 -15.11 -25.61 -0.97
CA SER A 212 -16.40 -25.03 -1.39
C SER A 212 -16.32 -24.24 -2.70
N SER A 213 -15.17 -24.23 -3.38
CA SER A 213 -14.97 -23.40 -4.57
C SER A 213 -13.99 -24.06 -5.55
N PRO A 214 -14.15 -23.83 -6.87
CA PRO A 214 -13.16 -24.28 -7.84
C PRO A 214 -11.78 -23.77 -7.43
N SER A 215 -10.78 -24.63 -7.55
CA SER A 215 -9.44 -24.39 -6.98
C SER A 215 -8.37 -24.23 -8.04
N ILE A 216 -8.71 -24.50 -9.30
CA ILE A 216 -7.79 -24.50 -10.43
C ILE A 216 -8.36 -23.60 -11.51
N PHE A 217 -7.52 -22.70 -11.99
CA PHE A 217 -7.76 -21.86 -13.13
C PHE A 217 -6.83 -22.30 -14.26
N THR A 218 -7.39 -22.54 -15.44
CA THR A 218 -6.60 -22.86 -16.63
C THR A 218 -6.75 -21.72 -17.63
N PRO A 219 -5.68 -20.97 -17.94
CA PRO A 219 -5.73 -19.90 -18.94
C PRO A 219 -5.97 -20.48 -20.34
N LEU A 220 -6.62 -19.70 -21.19
CA LEU A 220 -6.84 -20.09 -22.58
C LEU A 220 -5.50 -20.14 -23.34
N GLN A 221 -5.06 -21.35 -23.71
CA GLN A 221 -4.00 -21.55 -24.71
C GLN A 221 -4.61 -21.33 -26.11
N ARG A 222 -3.95 -20.54 -26.98
CA ARG A 222 -4.15 -20.74 -28.43
C ARG A 222 -3.34 -21.96 -28.88
N PRO A 223 -3.82 -22.72 -29.87
CA PRO A 223 -2.97 -23.67 -30.59
C PRO A 223 -1.79 -22.91 -31.18
N ARG A 224 -0.59 -23.51 -31.15
CA ARG A 224 0.53 -23.02 -31.95
C ARG A 224 0.06 -22.92 -33.40
N ALA A 225 0.15 -21.75 -34.02
CA ALA A 225 0.04 -21.65 -35.47
C ALA A 225 1.17 -22.49 -36.05
N ILE A 226 0.80 -23.51 -36.83
CA ILE A 226 1.69 -24.35 -37.63
C ILE A 226 2.18 -23.51 -38.81
#